data_AF-A0A7K1NI00-F1
#
_entry.id   AF-A0A7K1NI00-F1
#
_cell.length_a   1.000
_cell.length_b   1.000
_cell.length_c   1.000
_cell.angle_alpha   90.00
_cell.angle_beta   90.00
_cell.angle_gamma   90.00
#
_symmetry.space_group_name_H-M   'P 1'
#
loop_
_entity.id
_entity.type
_entity.pdbx_description
1 polymer ?
#
loop_
_entity_poly.entity_id
_entity_poly.type
_entity_poly.pdbx_seq_one_letter_code
_entity_poly.pdbx_strand_id
1 'polypeptide(L)'
;MNIVYNIVVFLHIVGAAMIVGIWIGQMKKPTVHPRQFDGAMLQLLTGVALMGLIPALDMDANYAKLGIKFVIALAVGVLAFIGRRKYKNNEPISTGLAHAVGGLALLNIAIATIWK
;
A
#
# COMPACT_ATOMS: atom_id res chain seq x y z
N MET A 1 -7.44 10.93 22.41
CA MET A 1 -6.50 10.85 21.28
C MET A 1 -5.41 9.86 21.64
N ASN A 2 -5.30 8.73 20.92
CA ASN A 2 -4.24 7.76 21.18
C ASN A 2 -3.04 8.07 20.28
N ILE A 3 -1.92 8.47 20.88
CA ILE A 3 -0.69 8.82 20.15
C ILE A 3 -0.18 7.67 19.28
N VAL A 4 -0.32 6.42 19.73
CA VAL A 4 0.07 5.23 18.99
C VAL A 4 -0.76 5.10 17.71
N TYR A 5 -2.09 5.22 17.81
CA TYR A 5 -2.97 5.19 16.64
C TYR A 5 -2.57 6.25 15.60
N ASN A 6 -2.34 7.49 16.04
CA ASN A 6 -1.95 8.58 15.14
C ASN A 6 -0.60 8.35 14.46
N ILE A 7 0.39 7.82 15.18
CA ILE A 7 1.69 7.46 14.61
C ILE A 7 1.53 6.36 13.56
N VAL A 8 0.72 5.33 13.84
CA VAL A 8 0.50 4.24 12.89
C VAL A 8 -0.23 4.74 11.64
N VAL A 9 -1.24 5.61 11.79
CA VAL A 9 -1.91 6.26 10.64
C VAL A 9 -0.92 7.10 9.82
N PHE A 10 -0.08 7.89 10.49
CA PHE A 10 0.97 8.66 9.80
C PHE A 10 1.90 7.76 8.98
N LEU A 11 2.41 6.67 9.58
CA LEU A 11 3.26 5.70 8.88
C LEU A 11 2.52 5.01 7.74
N HIS A 12 1.22 4.73 7.92
CA HIS A 12 0.38 4.19 6.85
C HIS A 12 0.36 5.17 5.67
N ILE A 13 0.07 6.46 5.89
CA ILE A 13 0.07 7.48 4.82
C ILE A 13 1.44 7.58 4.13
N VAL A 14 2.54 7.55 4.89
CA VAL A 14 3.91 7.53 4.33
C VAL A 14 4.10 6.31 3.42
N GLY A 15 3.70 5.12 3.85
CA GLY A 15 3.79 3.91 3.04
C GLY A 15 2.99 4.00 1.73
N ALA A 16 1.79 4.58 1.78
CA ALA A 16 0.98 4.81 0.58
C ALA A 16 1.66 5.80 -0.39
N ALA A 17 2.23 6.89 0.14
CA ALA A 17 2.95 7.89 -0.64
C ALA A 17 4.21 7.30 -1.31
N MET A 18 4.93 6.39 -0.62
CA MET A 18 6.08 5.70 -1.20
C MET A 18 5.70 4.86 -2.43
N ILE A 19 4.50 4.27 -2.46
CA ILE A 19 4.05 3.46 -3.60
C ILE A 19 3.54 4.36 -4.72
N VAL A 20 2.58 5.24 -4.41
CA VAL A 20 1.84 6.04 -5.39
C VAL A 20 2.67 7.21 -5.91
N GLY A 21 3.43 7.89 -5.04
CA GLY A 21 4.25 9.04 -5.42
C GLY A 21 5.34 8.67 -6.43
N ILE A 22 6.03 7.54 -6.21
CA ILE A 22 7.02 7.02 -7.17
C ILE A 22 6.33 6.64 -8.48
N TRP A 23 5.19 5.97 -8.41
CA TRP A 23 4.44 5.55 -9.59
C TRP A 23 4.00 6.74 -10.45
N ILE A 24 3.46 7.80 -9.83
CA ILE A 24 3.10 9.04 -10.54
C ILE A 24 4.35 9.68 -11.15
N GLY A 25 5.44 9.78 -10.38
CA GLY A 25 6.70 10.36 -10.84
C GLY A 25 7.37 9.59 -11.99
N GLN A 26 7.08 8.29 -12.12
CA GLN A 26 7.63 7.41 -13.16
C GLN A 26 6.56 6.90 -14.14
N MET A 27 5.37 7.52 -14.19
CA MET A 27 4.22 6.95 -14.89
C MET A 27 4.45 6.68 -16.38
N LYS A 28 5.30 7.49 -17.04
CA LYS A 28 5.65 7.33 -18.46
C LYS A 28 6.71 6.25 -18.73
N LYS A 29 7.45 5.83 -17.71
CA LYS A 29 8.55 4.85 -17.81
C LYS A 29 8.23 3.68 -16.89
N PRO A 30 7.75 2.54 -17.41
CA PRO A 30 7.38 1.38 -16.60
C PRO A 30 8.48 1.00 -15.60
N THR A 31 8.25 1.32 -14.33
CA THR A 31 9.23 1.16 -13.26
C THR A 31 8.51 0.67 -12.02
N VAL A 32 9.12 -0.29 -11.32
CA VAL A 32 8.77 -0.65 -9.95
C VAL A 32 10.02 -0.43 -9.09
N HIS A 33 10.15 0.77 -8.54
CA HIS A 33 11.33 1.12 -7.74
C HIS A 33 11.35 0.28 -6.45
N PRO A 34 12.52 -0.18 -5.96
CA PRO A 34 12.61 -1.00 -4.75
C PRO A 34 11.88 -0.41 -3.52
N ARG A 35 11.81 0.93 -3.42
CA ARG A 35 11.08 1.62 -2.34
C ARG A 35 9.56 1.44 -2.37
N GLN A 36 8.97 1.09 -3.51
CA GLN A 36 7.54 0.74 -3.58
C GLN A 36 7.25 -0.56 -2.83
N PHE A 37 8.19 -1.51 -2.79
CA PHE A 37 8.07 -2.69 -1.94
C PHE A 37 8.18 -2.34 -0.45
N ASP A 38 9.13 -1.49 -0.06
CA ASP A 38 9.26 -1.02 1.32
C ASP A 38 7.96 -0.32 1.78
N GLY A 39 7.38 0.52 0.92
CA GLY A 39 6.08 1.17 1.15
C GLY A 39 4.92 0.17 1.26
N ALA A 40 4.90 -0.88 0.42
CA ALA A 40 3.89 -1.93 0.48
C ALA A 40 3.98 -2.76 1.77
N MET A 41 5.18 -3.07 2.24
CA MET A 41 5.38 -3.76 3.51
C MET A 41 4.98 -2.88 4.69
N LEU A 42 5.34 -1.59 4.66
CA LEU A 42 4.91 -0.63 5.66
C LEU A 42 3.38 -0.54 5.71
N GLN A 43 2.72 -0.48 4.55
CA GLN A 43 1.27 -0.49 4.41
C GLN A 43 0.61 -1.75 5.02
N LEU A 44 1.16 -2.94 4.75
CA LEU A 44 0.66 -4.18 5.33
C LEU A 44 0.81 -4.21 6.86
N LEU A 45 2.01 -3.90 7.37
CA LEU A 45 2.29 -3.91 8.80
C LEU A 45 1.42 -2.90 9.55
N THR A 46 1.38 -1.66 9.06
CA THR A 46 0.53 -0.61 9.66
C THR A 46 -0.95 -0.90 9.50
N GLY A 47 -1.38 -1.49 8.39
CA GLY A 47 -2.77 -1.90 8.17
C GLY A 47 -3.24 -2.95 9.18
N VAL A 48 -2.43 -3.99 9.43
CA VAL A 48 -2.71 -4.99 10.48
C VAL A 48 -2.68 -4.36 11.86
N ALA A 49 -1.71 -3.48 12.15
CA ALA A 49 -1.63 -2.78 13.43
C ALA A 49 -2.88 -1.91 13.69
N LEU A 50 -3.33 -1.13 12.69
CA LEU A 50 -4.56 -0.34 12.79
C LEU A 50 -5.79 -1.23 13.01
N MET A 51 -5.87 -2.37 12.31
CA MET A 51 -6.96 -3.32 12.49
C MET A 51 -7.00 -3.89 13.92
N GLY A 52 -5.84 -4.22 14.48
CA GLY A 52 -5.71 -4.72 15.86
C GLY A 52 -6.00 -3.67 16.94
N LEU A 53 -5.85 -2.38 16.64
CA LEU A 53 -6.16 -1.30 17.58
C LEU A 53 -7.65 -1.00 17.69
N ILE A 54 -8.48 -1.43 16.72
CA ILE A 54 -9.92 -1.13 16.70
C ILE A 54 -10.63 -1.57 17.99
N PRO A 55 -10.50 -2.84 18.45
CA PRO A 55 -11.17 -3.28 19.68
C PRO A 55 -10.57 -2.62 20.93
N ALA A 56 -9.26 -2.37 20.93
CA ALA A 56 -8.56 -1.75 22.07
C ALA A 56 -8.95 -0.28 22.28
N LEU A 57 -9.49 0.37 21.26
CA LEU A 57 -9.91 1.77 21.27
C LEU A 57 -11.44 1.94 21.22
N ASP A 58 -12.19 0.84 21.34
CA ASP A 58 -13.66 0.81 21.26
C ASP A 58 -14.20 1.53 20.01
N MET A 59 -13.56 1.27 18.86
CA MET A 59 -13.90 1.89 17.58
C MET A 59 -14.81 0.99 16.75
N ASP A 60 -15.79 1.59 16.07
CA ASP A 60 -16.55 0.89 15.03
C ASP A 60 -15.77 0.79 13.72
N ALA A 61 -15.90 -0.36 13.04
CA ALA A 61 -15.26 -0.59 11.76
C ALA A 61 -16.07 -1.48 10.82
N ASN A 62 -16.04 -1.13 9.54
CA ASN A 62 -16.50 -2.00 8.47
C ASN A 62 -15.41 -3.05 8.16
N TYR A 63 -15.53 -4.23 8.79
CA TYR A 63 -14.56 -5.33 8.62
C TYR A 63 -14.50 -5.88 7.20
N ALA A 64 -15.59 -5.83 6.42
CA ALA A 64 -15.57 -6.23 5.02
C ALA A 64 -14.68 -5.29 4.19
N LYS A 65 -14.81 -3.97 4.39
CA LYS A 65 -13.92 -2.96 3.80
C LYS A 65 -12.46 -3.20 4.19
N LEU A 66 -12.18 -3.49 5.46
CA LEU A 66 -10.82 -3.78 5.92
C LEU A 66 -10.25 -5.06 5.28
N GLY A 67 -11.04 -6.12 5.18
CA GLY A 67 -10.65 -7.37 4.52
C GLY A 67 -10.29 -7.16 3.05
N ILE A 68 -11.12 -6.43 2.30
CA ILE A 68 -10.85 -6.11 0.89
C ILE A 68 -9.57 -5.28 0.75
N LYS A 69 -9.39 -4.26 1.61
CA LYS A 69 -8.15 -3.47 1.61
C LYS A 69 -6.91 -4.30 1.88
N PHE A 70 -7.03 -5.27 2.78
CA PHE A 70 -5.93 -6.17 3.12
C PHE A 70 -5.57 -7.08 1.94
N VAL A 71 -6.55 -7.67 1.26
CA VAL A 71 -6.33 -8.48 0.04
C VAL A 71 -5.65 -7.66 -1.06
N ILE A 72 -6.11 -6.43 -1.30
CA ILE A 72 -5.49 -5.53 -2.28
C ILE A 72 -4.05 -5.19 -1.88
N ALA A 73 -3.81 -4.87 -0.60
CA ALA A 73 -2.47 -4.59 -0.10
C ALA A 73 -1.52 -5.79 -0.25
N LEU A 74 -2.00 -7.02 -0.04
CA LEU A 74 -1.21 -8.24 -0.30
C LEU A 74 -0.86 -8.37 -1.79
N ALA A 75 -1.83 -8.16 -2.68
CA ALA A 75 -1.57 -8.18 -4.12
C ALA A 75 -0.52 -7.11 -4.52
N VAL A 76 -0.64 -5.88 -4.01
CA VAL A 76 0.36 -4.82 -4.20
C VAL A 76 1.74 -5.26 -3.68
N GLY A 77 1.81 -5.87 -2.49
CA GLY A 77 3.06 -6.36 -1.91
C GLY A 77 3.75 -7.42 -2.78
N VAL A 78 2.99 -8.40 -3.29
CA VAL A 78 3.50 -9.44 -4.19
C VAL A 78 4.00 -8.84 -5.51
N LEU A 79 3.21 -7.96 -6.13
CA LEU A 79 3.59 -7.32 -7.39
C LEU A 79 4.82 -6.40 -7.20
N ALA A 80 4.88 -5.66 -6.11
CA ALA A 80 6.02 -4.81 -5.77
C ALA A 80 7.28 -5.65 -5.49
N PHE A 81 7.15 -6.83 -4.89
CA PHE A 81 8.24 -7.77 -4.70
C PHE A 81 8.79 -8.29 -6.04
N ILE A 82 7.91 -8.73 -6.94
CA ILE A 82 8.28 -9.17 -8.29
C ILE A 82 8.98 -8.03 -9.04
N GLY A 83 8.40 -6.83 -9.02
CA GLY A 83 8.97 -5.65 -9.66
C GLY A 83 10.32 -5.24 -9.07
N ARG A 84 10.50 -5.31 -7.74
CA ARG A 84 11.78 -5.07 -7.07
C ARG A 84 12.85 -6.06 -7.53
N ARG A 85 12.50 -7.35 -7.68
CA ARG A 85 13.43 -8.37 -8.17
C ARG A 85 13.87 -8.07 -9.61
N LYS A 86 12.90 -7.77 -10.48
CA LYS A 86 13.18 -7.38 -11.88
C LYS A 86 14.07 -6.13 -11.96
N TYR A 87 13.75 -5.10 -11.17
CA TYR A 87 14.55 -3.87 -11.08
C TYR A 87 16.00 -4.17 -10.69
N LYS A 88 16.23 -4.96 -9.63
CA LYS A 88 17.57 -5.32 -9.17
C LYS A 88 18.36 -6.14 -10.18
N ASN A 89 17.68 -6.95 -10.99
CA ASN A 89 18.29 -7.78 -12.02
C ASN A 89 18.47 -7.05 -13.36
N ASN A 90 18.11 -5.76 -13.46
CA ASN A 90 18.06 -5.01 -14.72
C ASN A 90 17.17 -5.68 -15.79
N GLU A 91 16.13 -6.39 -15.37
CA GLU A 91 15.14 -6.99 -16.27
C GLU A 91 14.08 -5.96 -16.69
N PRO A 92 13.50 -6.09 -17.90
CA PRO A 92 12.40 -5.25 -18.33
C PRO A 92 11.20 -5.44 -17.39
N ILE A 93 10.63 -4.30 -16.96
CA ILE A 93 9.39 -4.22 -16.19
C ILE A 93 8.26 -3.89 -17.17
N SER A 94 7.21 -4.71 -17.20
CA SER A 94 6.08 -4.45 -18.07
C SER A 94 5.24 -3.27 -17.58
N THR A 95 4.65 -2.53 -18.52
CA THR A 95 3.68 -1.44 -18.25
C THR A 95 2.55 -1.92 -17.33
N GLY A 96 2.04 -3.12 -17.58
CA GLY A 96 1.01 -3.75 -16.75
C GLY A 96 1.45 -3.94 -15.29
N LEU A 97 2.66 -4.45 -15.05
CA LEU A 97 3.17 -4.63 -13.68
C LEU A 97 3.35 -3.29 -12.96
N ALA A 98 3.94 -2.30 -13.64
CA ALA A 98 4.16 -0.97 -13.06
C ALA A 98 2.84 -0.27 -12.67
N HIS A 99 1.85 -0.29 -13.57
CA HIS A 99 0.54 0.29 -13.27
C HIS A 99 -0.31 -0.56 -12.33
N ALA A 100 -0.12 -1.87 -12.28
CA ALA A 100 -0.79 -2.69 -11.27
C ALA A 100 -0.31 -2.34 -9.85
N VAL A 101 0.99 -2.18 -9.63
CA VAL A 101 1.54 -1.79 -8.31
C VAL A 101 0.98 -0.43 -7.85
N GLY A 102 1.13 0.60 -8.68
CA GLY A 102 0.69 1.94 -8.32
C GLY A 102 -0.82 2.14 -8.36
N GLY A 103 -1.49 1.60 -9.37
CA GLY A 103 -2.93 1.71 -9.57
C GLY A 103 -3.74 0.96 -8.51
N LEU A 104 -3.34 -0.27 -8.14
CA LEU A 104 -4.00 -0.99 -7.05
C LEU A 104 -3.76 -0.30 -5.69
N ALA A 105 -2.58 0.28 -5.47
CA ALA A 105 -2.33 1.07 -4.26
C ALA A 105 -3.22 2.33 -4.22
N LEU A 106 -3.37 3.04 -5.34
CA LEU A 106 -4.26 4.19 -5.44
C LEU A 106 -5.73 3.78 -5.24
N LEU A 107 -6.16 2.66 -5.83
CA LEU A 107 -7.48 2.07 -5.59
C LEU A 107 -7.69 1.75 -4.11
N ASN A 108 -6.67 1.22 -3.42
CA ASN A 108 -6.75 0.91 -2.00
C ASN A 108 -6.95 2.19 -1.15
N ILE A 109 -6.33 3.30 -1.55
CA ILE A 109 -6.56 4.63 -0.95
C ILE A 109 -7.98 5.11 -1.23
N ALA A 110 -8.47 4.97 -2.46
CA ALA A 110 -9.84 5.34 -2.82
C ALA A 110 -10.87 4.55 -2.00
N ILE A 111 -10.69 3.24 -1.82
CA ILE A 111 -11.51 2.42 -0.93
C ILE A 111 -11.45 2.94 0.50
N ALA A 112 -10.26 3.28 1.01
CA ALA A 112 -10.10 3.80 2.36
C ALA A 112 -10.90 5.09 2.60
N THR A 113 -10.91 5.98 1.61
CA THR A 113 -11.38 7.37 1.75
C THR A 113 -12.80 7.60 1.26
N ILE A 114 -13.25 6.87 0.24
CA ILE A 114 -14.53 7.09 -0.45
C ILE A 114 -15.61 6.11 0.02
N TRP A 115 -15.29 4.82 0.17
CA TRP A 115 -16.29 3.82 0.61
C TRP A 115 -16.68 4.04 2.08
N LYS A 116 -17.97 4.21 2.35
CA LYS A 116 -18.57 4.22 3.70
C LYS A 116 -18.96 2.81 4.13
#